data_AF-A0A2W6AMH2-F1
#
_entry.id   AF-A0A2W6AMH2-F1
#
_cell.length_a   1.000
_cell.length_b   1.000
_cell.length_c   1.000
_cell.angle_alpha   90.00
_cell.angle_beta   90.00
_cell.angle_gamma   90.00
#
_symmetry.space_group_name_H-M   'P 1'
#
loop_
_entity.id
_entity.type
_entity.pdbx_description
1 polymer ?
#
loop_
_entity_poly.entity_id
_entity_poly.type
_entity_poly.pdbx_seq_one_letter_code
_entity_poly.pdbx_strand_id
1 'polypeptide(L)'
;MNLARVYAIAFGVVYTLVGLIGFAIAPGLSTGTLIIFPINGPHNVAHLLVGLLGIAAFLLNRNVEYARFMAVLFAVLTVAGFAPQPLLSLIPLGGPTSDYTRRPPSLRPPPAGSIARQGVPHAA
;
A
#
# COMPACT_ATOMS: atom_id res chain seq x y z
N MET A 1 -0.70 31.11 -12.78
CA MET A 1 -0.52 30.39 -11.49
C MET A 1 0.92 29.91 -11.41
N ASN A 2 1.59 29.98 -10.26
CA ASN A 2 2.96 29.45 -10.13
C ASN A 2 2.94 27.91 -10.06
N LEU A 3 4.08 27.28 -10.37
CA LEU A 3 4.17 25.82 -10.47
C LEU A 3 3.85 25.12 -9.15
N ALA A 4 4.29 25.68 -8.02
CA ALA A 4 4.03 25.12 -6.69
C ALA A 4 2.52 25.06 -6.38
N ARG A 5 1.76 26.09 -6.77
CA ARG A 5 0.32 26.16 -6.53
C ARG A 5 -0.46 25.21 -7.44
N VAL A 6 -0.02 25.06 -8.70
CA VAL A 6 -0.56 24.02 -9.61
C VAL A 6 -0.27 22.62 -9.06
N TYR A 7 0.96 22.38 -8.59
CA TYR A 7 1.34 21.11 -7.96
C TYR A 7 0.46 20.78 -6.76
N ALA A 8 0.29 21.72 -5.82
CA ALA A 8 -0.48 21.51 -4.60
C ALA A 8 -1.94 21.13 -4.90
N ILE A 9 -2.61 21.86 -5.81
CA ILE A 9 -4.02 21.56 -6.11
C ILE A 9 -4.20 20.34 -7.00
N ALA A 10 -3.36 20.14 -8.01
CA ALA A 10 -3.49 19.01 -8.93
C ALA A 10 -3.32 17.69 -8.17
N PHE A 11 -2.23 17.57 -7.40
CA PHE A 11 -2.01 16.37 -6.58
C PHE A 11 -3.00 16.30 -5.41
N GLY A 12 -3.35 17.43 -4.79
CA GLY A 12 -4.36 17.48 -3.73
C GLY A 12 -5.70 16.85 -4.16
N VAL A 13 -6.22 17.28 -5.32
CA VAL A 13 -7.47 16.75 -5.87
C VAL A 13 -7.33 15.28 -6.27
N VAL A 14 -6.27 14.93 -7.02
CA VAL A 14 -6.07 13.56 -7.52
C VAL A 14 -5.97 12.56 -6.37
N TYR A 15 -5.11 12.82 -5.37
CA TYR A 15 -4.93 11.92 -4.24
C TYR A 15 -6.18 11.80 -3.37
N THR A 16 -6.95 12.89 -3.22
CA THR A 16 -8.24 12.84 -2.52
C THR A 16 -9.23 11.95 -3.26
N LEU A 17 -9.38 12.11 -4.58
CA LEU A 17 -10.28 11.29 -5.38
C LEU A 17 -9.87 9.81 -5.36
N VAL A 18 -8.58 9.52 -5.52
CA VAL A 18 -8.06 8.15 -5.47
C VAL A 18 -8.31 7.51 -4.10
N GLY A 19 -8.06 8.23 -3.00
CA GLY A 19 -8.34 7.74 -1.65
C GLY A 19 -9.82 7.43 -1.42
N LEU A 20 -10.72 8.30 -1.89
CA LEU A 20 -12.17 8.10 -1.80
C LEU A 20 -12.63 6.88 -2.62
N ILE A 21 -12.17 6.77 -3.88
CA ILE A 21 -12.48 5.63 -4.76
C ILE A 21 -11.93 4.33 -4.16
N GLY A 22 -10.72 4.38 -3.60
CA GLY A 22 -10.08 3.24 -2.94
C GLY A 22 -10.91 2.72 -1.77
N PHE A 23 -11.44 3.61 -0.92
CA PHE A 23 -12.33 3.21 0.18
C PHE A 23 -13.66 2.62 -0.29
N ALA A 24 -14.21 3.12 -1.42
CA ALA A 24 -15.44 2.58 -1.99
C ALA A 24 -15.25 1.14 -2.52
N ILE A 25 -14.07 0.81 -3.03
CA ILE A 25 -13.75 -0.52 -3.59
C ILE A 25 -13.24 -1.49 -2.51
N ALA A 26 -12.41 -1.00 -1.58
CA ALA A 26 -11.77 -1.79 -0.54
C ALA A 26 -12.01 -1.14 0.84
N PRO A 27 -13.20 -1.31 1.44
CA PRO A 27 -13.52 -0.73 2.73
C PRO A 27 -12.78 -1.43 3.88
N GLY A 28 -12.41 -0.66 4.90
CA GLY A 28 -11.78 -1.17 6.13
C GLY A 28 -10.40 -1.79 5.88
N LEU A 29 -10.21 -3.02 6.35
CA LEU A 29 -8.97 -3.80 6.16
C LEU A 29 -9.01 -4.70 4.91
N SER A 30 -10.03 -4.55 4.06
CA SER A 30 -10.13 -5.29 2.81
C SER A 30 -9.00 -4.90 1.85
N THR A 31 -8.55 -5.87 1.06
CA THR A 31 -7.63 -5.65 -0.06
C THR A 31 -8.41 -5.75 -1.36
N GLY A 32 -8.20 -4.80 -2.27
CA GLY A 32 -8.77 -4.78 -3.61
C GLY A 32 -7.71 -4.52 -4.67
N THR A 33 -8.12 -4.48 -5.94
CA THR A 33 -7.25 -4.01 -7.03
C THR A 33 -7.93 -2.86 -7.73
N LEU A 34 -7.22 -1.74 -7.86
CA LEU A 34 -7.65 -0.59 -8.66
C LEU A 34 -6.76 -0.50 -9.90
N ILE A 35 -7.35 -0.75 -11.06
CA ILE A 35 -6.67 -0.87 -12.36
C ILE A 35 -5.64 -2.02 -12.34
N ILE A 36 -4.39 -1.73 -11.96
CA ILE A 36 -3.30 -2.71 -11.82
C ILE A 36 -2.64 -2.66 -10.44
N PHE A 37 -3.07 -1.76 -9.56
CA PHE A 37 -2.44 -1.54 -8.26
C PHE A 37 -3.25 -2.22 -7.15
N PRO A 38 -2.61 -3.03 -6.29
CA PRO A 38 -3.24 -3.51 -5.08
C PRO A 38 -3.55 -2.32 -4.16
N ILE A 39 -4.79 -2.21 -3.71
CA ILE A 39 -5.26 -1.18 -2.80
C ILE A 39 -5.66 -1.81 -1.46
N ASN A 40 -5.45 -1.08 -0.36
CA ASN A 40 -5.84 -1.47 0.98
C ASN A 40 -6.17 -0.25 1.83
N GLY A 41 -6.83 -0.47 2.97
CA GLY A 41 -7.22 0.59 3.90
C GLY A 41 -6.09 1.58 4.22
N PRO A 42 -4.92 1.14 4.73
CA PRO A 42 -3.81 2.04 5.05
C PRO A 42 -3.35 2.91 3.88
N HIS A 43 -3.26 2.36 2.67
CA HIS A 43 -2.87 3.10 1.49
C HIS A 43 -3.92 4.14 1.09
N ASN A 44 -5.20 3.81 1.22
CA ASN A 44 -6.31 4.74 0.97
C ASN A 44 -6.30 5.90 1.99
N VAL A 45 -6.01 5.63 3.26
CA VAL A 45 -5.81 6.67 4.28
C VAL A 45 -4.64 7.57 3.89
N ALA A 46 -3.49 7.00 3.53
CA ALA A 46 -2.32 7.77 3.11
C ALA A 46 -2.65 8.70 1.92
N HIS A 47 -3.41 8.19 0.94
CA HIS A 47 -3.86 8.99 -0.20
C HIS A 47 -4.76 10.15 0.23
N LEU A 48 -5.74 9.90 1.10
CA LEU A 48 -6.60 10.95 1.62
C LEU A 48 -5.82 12.01 2.39
N LEU A 49 -4.90 11.62 3.27
CA LEU A 49 -4.11 12.57 4.06
C LEU A 49 -3.24 13.47 3.18
N VAL A 50 -2.55 12.89 2.20
CA VAL A 50 -1.75 13.66 1.23
C VAL A 50 -2.63 14.59 0.40
N GLY A 51 -3.76 14.08 -0.09
CA GLY A 51 -4.71 14.86 -0.89
C GLY A 51 -5.29 16.07 -0.15
N LEU A 52 -5.81 15.84 1.06
CA LEU A 52 -6.37 16.88 1.90
C LEU A 52 -5.31 17.92 2.30
N LEU A 53 -4.08 17.49 2.58
CA LEU A 53 -2.98 18.41 2.87
C LEU A 53 -2.64 19.30 1.66
N GLY A 54 -2.67 18.74 0.44
CA GLY A 54 -2.46 19.50 -0.79
C GLY A 54 -3.56 20.54 -1.06
N ILE A 55 -4.83 20.17 -0.85
CA ILE A 55 -5.97 21.10 -0.95
C ILE A 55 -5.85 22.20 0.11
N ALA A 56 -5.57 21.84 1.36
CA ALA A 56 -5.37 22.80 2.44
C ALA A 56 -4.20 23.76 2.13
N ALA A 57 -3.08 23.25 1.62
CA ALA A 57 -1.94 24.06 1.21
C ALA A 57 -2.28 25.05 0.10
N PHE A 58 -3.11 24.64 -0.87
CA PHE A 58 -3.61 25.54 -1.91
C PHE A 58 -4.47 26.67 -1.35
N LEU A 59 -5.42 26.34 -0.45
CA LEU A 59 -6.32 27.31 0.17
C LEU A 59 -5.58 28.28 1.11
N LEU A 60 -4.57 27.79 1.82
CA LEU A 60 -3.78 28.55 2.80
C LEU A 60 -2.53 29.21 2.20
N ASN A 61 -2.31 29.08 0.88
CA ASN A 61 -1.11 29.54 0.17
C ASN A 61 0.24 28.94 0.63
N ARG A 62 0.22 27.80 1.35
CA ARG A 62 1.42 27.07 1.84
C ARG A 62 1.97 26.07 0.82
N ASN A 63 1.96 26.46 -0.45
CA ASN A 63 2.19 25.56 -1.58
C ASN A 63 3.65 25.05 -1.65
N VAL A 64 4.61 25.91 -1.29
CA VAL A 64 6.04 25.56 -1.33
C VAL A 64 6.38 24.63 -0.17
N GLU A 65 5.80 24.86 1.01
CA GLU A 65 5.96 23.99 2.17
C GLU A 65 5.40 22.60 1.88
N TYR A 66 4.23 22.51 1.26
CA TYR A 66 3.67 21.23 0.81
C TYR A 66 4.60 20.52 -0.17
N ALA A 67 5.11 21.21 -1.20
CA ALA A 67 6.02 20.62 -2.16
C ALA A 67 7.32 20.12 -1.51
N ARG A 68 7.90 20.88 -0.57
CA ARG A 68 9.09 20.48 0.19
C ARG A 68 8.81 19.28 1.09
N PHE A 69 7.68 19.28 1.79
CA PHE A 69 7.26 18.16 2.62
C PHE A 69 7.12 16.89 1.78
N MET A 70 6.45 16.95 0.64
CA MET A 70 6.29 15.81 -0.26
C MET A 70 7.64 15.32 -0.82
N ALA A 71 8.55 16.24 -1.18
CA ALA A 71 9.89 15.88 -1.64
C ALA A 71 10.68 15.11 -0.57
N VAL A 72 10.66 15.57 0.68
CA VAL A 72 11.33 14.89 1.80
C VAL A 72 10.65 13.55 2.09
N LEU A 73 9.31 13.53 2.15
CA LEU A 73 8.53 12.32 2.38
C LEU A 73 8.88 11.23 1.37
N PHE A 74 8.88 11.56 0.07
CA PHE A 74 9.22 10.60 -0.98
C PHE A 74 10.69 10.21 -0.97
N ALA A 75 11.62 11.13 -0.71
CA ALA A 75 13.04 10.77 -0.57
C ALA A 75 13.25 9.76 0.57
N VAL A 76 12.61 9.97 1.71
CA VAL A 76 12.66 9.04 2.85
C VAL A 76 12.02 7.70 2.48
N LEU A 77 10.84 7.69 1.85
CA LEU A 77 10.17 6.47 1.42
C LEU A 77 11.00 5.69 0.38
N THR A 78 11.65 6.38 -0.54
CA THR A 78 12.57 5.77 -1.51
C THR A 78 13.71 5.08 -0.81
N VAL A 79 14.42 5.77 0.09
CA VAL A 79 15.53 5.17 0.86
C VAL A 79 15.05 3.98 1.71
N ALA A 80 13.93 4.13 2.41
CA ALA A 80 13.34 3.05 3.20
C ALA A 80 12.92 1.84 2.35
N GLY A 81 12.47 2.07 1.10
CA GLY A 81 12.11 1.02 0.16
C GLY A 81 13.27 0.10 -0.22
N PHE A 82 14.51 0.59 -0.20
CA PHE A 82 15.71 -0.23 -0.46
C PHE A 82 16.18 -1.05 0.75
N ALA A 83 15.61 -0.83 1.93
CA ALA A 83 15.94 -1.63 3.12
C ALA A 83 15.33 -3.05 3.03
N PRO A 84 15.97 -4.08 3.61
CA PRO A 84 15.41 -5.43 3.70
C PRO A 84 14.05 -5.42 4.40
N GLN A 85 13.04 -6.00 3.75
CA GLN A 85 11.64 -5.86 4.15
C GLN A 85 11.22 -7.02 5.08
N PRO A 86 11.07 -6.79 6.40
CA PRO A 86 9.94 -7.38 7.13
C PRO A 86 8.98 -6.29 7.68
N LEU A 87 9.31 -5.01 7.52
CA LEU A 87 8.61 -3.88 8.16
C LEU A 87 7.27 -3.50 7.52
N LEU A 88 7.08 -3.76 6.21
CA LEU A 88 5.80 -3.56 5.51
C LEU A 88 4.92 -4.81 5.45
N SER A 89 5.33 -5.91 6.09
CA SER A 89 4.51 -7.12 6.28
C SER A 89 3.27 -6.88 7.17
N LEU A 90 3.14 -5.70 7.78
CA LEU A 90 1.93 -5.21 8.45
C LEU A 90 0.87 -4.70 7.46
N ILE A 91 1.24 -4.52 6.18
CA ILE A 91 0.39 -4.03 5.10
C ILE A 91 0.31 -5.14 4.04
N PRO A 92 -0.78 -5.94 4.05
CA PRO A 92 -0.98 -7.01 3.08
C PRO A 92 -1.09 -6.42 1.66
N LEU A 93 0.00 -6.47 0.91
CA LEU A 93 -0.02 -6.34 -0.56
C LEU A 93 0.03 -7.72 -1.24
N GLY A 94 0.06 -8.81 -0.46
CA GLY A 94 0.07 -10.21 -0.91
C GLY A 94 -0.99 -11.11 -0.25
N GLY A 95 -2.04 -10.51 0.33
CA GLY A 95 -3.07 -11.23 1.07
C GLY A 95 -2.59 -11.67 2.46
N PRO A 96 -3.47 -11.67 3.48
CA PRO A 96 -3.13 -12.28 4.75
C PRO A 96 -3.08 -13.81 4.56
N THR A 97 -2.25 -14.48 5.33
CA THR A 97 -2.31 -15.93 5.56
C THR A 97 -3.67 -16.42 6.07
N SER A 98 -4.66 -15.54 6.23
CA SER A 98 -6.07 -15.86 6.49
C SER A 98 -6.77 -16.59 5.34
N ASP A 99 -6.20 -16.63 4.13
CA ASP A 99 -6.68 -17.53 3.06
C ASP A 99 -6.30 -19.01 3.31
N TYR A 100 -5.36 -19.28 4.23
CA TYR A 100 -4.98 -20.65 4.59
C TYR A 100 -6.13 -21.43 5.25
N THR A 101 -6.93 -20.76 6.08
CA THR A 101 -8.06 -21.40 6.79
C THR A 101 -9.30 -21.54 5.91
N ARG A 102 -9.45 -20.71 4.87
CA ARG A 102 -10.55 -20.78 3.89
C ARG A 102 -10.32 -21.76 2.74
N ARG A 103 -9.06 -22.08 2.40
CA ARG A 103 -8.81 -23.09 1.37
C ARG A 103 -9.19 -24.49 1.85
N PRO A 104 -9.88 -25.28 1.00
CA PRO A 104 -10.09 -26.69 1.27
C PRO A 104 -8.71 -27.36 1.45
N PRO A 105 -8.61 -28.40 2.30
CA PRO A 105 -7.32 -29.06 2.60
C PRO A 105 -6.53 -29.49 1.37
N SER A 106 -7.20 -29.78 0.26
CA SER A 106 -6.61 -30.17 -1.03
C SER A 106 -5.87 -29.06 -1.78
N LEU A 107 -6.12 -27.79 -1.47
CA LEU A 107 -5.51 -26.62 -2.13
C LEU A 107 -4.53 -25.86 -1.22
N ARG A 108 -4.24 -26.41 -0.04
CA ARG A 108 -3.28 -25.83 0.88
C ARG A 108 -1.87 -26.23 0.43
N PRO A 109 -0.93 -25.28 0.27
CA PRO A 109 0.45 -25.65 0.05
C PRO A 109 0.93 -26.49 1.25
N PRO A 110 1.74 -27.53 1.03
CA PRO A 110 2.28 -28.34 2.11
C PRO A 110 3.02 -27.42 3.10
N PRO A 111 2.94 -27.70 4.42
CA PRO A 111 3.64 -26.90 5.42
C PRO A 111 5.12 -26.83 5.04
N ALA A 112 5.66 -25.61 5.01
CA ALA A 112 7.06 -25.34 4.70
C ALA A 112 7.94 -26.09 5.73
N GLY A 113 8.33 -27.31 5.38
CA GLY A 113 8.94 -28.27 6.29
C GLY A 113 8.69 -29.75 5.93
N SER A 114 7.67 -30.08 5.14
CA SER A 114 7.36 -31.49 4.81
C SER A 114 8.12 -32.07 3.61
N ILE A 115 8.91 -31.27 2.88
CA ILE A 115 9.65 -31.74 1.69
C ILE A 115 10.87 -32.60 2.09
N ALA A 116 11.26 -32.66 3.37
CA ALA A 116 12.45 -33.38 3.83
C ALA A 116 12.23 -34.85 4.22
N ARG A 117 11.01 -35.42 4.10
CA ARG A 117 10.71 -36.79 4.60
C ARG A 117 10.22 -37.81 3.56
N GLN A 118 10.41 -37.56 2.28
CA GLN A 118 10.07 -38.51 1.20
C GLN A 118 11.29 -39.06 0.45
N GLY A 119 12.39 -39.33 1.18
CA GLY A 119 13.67 -39.72 0.57
C GLY A 119 14.40 -40.90 1.21
N VAL A 120 13.73 -41.79 1.95
CA VAL A 120 14.38 -43.02 2.46
C VAL A 120 13.60 -44.26 2.00
N PRO A 121 14.07 -44.98 0.97
CA PRO A 121 13.58 -46.32 0.67
C PRO A 121 14.08 -47.27 1.78
N HIS A 122 13.16 -47.77 2.61
CA HIS A 122 13.42 -48.94 3.44
C HIS A 122 13.41 -50.16 2.53
N ALA A 123 14.61 -50.59 2.11
CA ALA A 123 14.84 -51.92 1.58
C ALA A 123 15.11 -52.86 2.77
N ALA A 124 14.23 -53.84 2.96
CA ALA A 124 14.47 -55.12 3.61
C ALA A 124 13.44 -56.12 3.10
#